data_AF-A0A768APB5-F1
#
_entry.id   AF-A0A768APB5-F1
#
_cell.length_a   1.000
_cell.length_b   1.000
_cell.length_c   1.000
_cell.angle_alpha   90.00
_cell.angle_beta   90.00
_cell.angle_gamma   90.00
#
_symmetry.space_group_name_H-M   'P 1'
#
loop_
_entity.id
_entity.type
_entity.pdbx_description
1 polymer ?
#
loop_
_entity_poly.entity_id
_entity_poly.type
_entity_poly.pdbx_seq_one_letter_code
_entity_poly.pdbx_strand_id
1 'polypeptide(L)'
;MESLSEGTTAGYQQIHDGIIHLVDSARTETVRSVNALMTATYQEIGRRIVEFEQGGEARAAYGAQLIKRLSKDLCLRYKRGFSAKNLRQMRLFYLFFQHVEIRQTMSGELTPLGIPQTPSAEFPSAKIWQTLSAKSFPLPRSTYVRLLSVKNADARSFYEKETLRCGWSVRQLERQIATQFYERTLLSHDKSAMLQQHAPAETHILPQQAIR
;
A
#
# COMPACT_ATOMS: atom_id res chain seq x y z
N MET A 1 -4.87 39.97 -40.45
CA MET A 1 -4.36 38.62 -40.76
C MET A 1 -3.87 37.88 -39.49
N GLU A 2 -4.07 38.43 -38.29
CA GLU A 2 -3.64 37.82 -37.01
C GLU A 2 -4.66 36.86 -36.38
N SER A 3 -5.95 37.01 -36.65
CA SER A 3 -7.02 36.24 -35.97
C SER A 3 -7.10 34.74 -36.33
N LEU A 4 -6.50 34.31 -37.44
CA LEU A 4 -6.48 32.90 -37.86
C LEU A 4 -5.33 32.09 -37.22
N SER A 5 -4.28 32.79 -36.73
CA SER A 5 -3.13 32.19 -36.05
C SER A 5 -3.46 31.79 -34.61
N GLU A 6 -4.23 32.62 -33.90
CA GLU A 6 -4.61 32.39 -32.51
C GLU A 6 -5.57 31.19 -32.35
N GLY A 7 -6.55 31.03 -33.25
CA GLY A 7 -7.49 29.92 -33.21
C GLY A 7 -6.85 28.55 -33.44
N THR A 8 -5.83 28.48 -34.30
CA THR A 8 -5.08 27.24 -34.57
C THR A 8 -4.17 26.88 -33.39
N THR A 9 -3.57 27.89 -32.75
CA THR A 9 -2.72 27.72 -31.57
C THR A 9 -3.53 27.26 -30.35
N ALA A 10 -4.72 27.82 -30.14
CA ALA A 10 -5.63 27.42 -29.08
C ALA A 10 -6.14 25.97 -29.26
N GLY A 11 -6.49 25.58 -30.49
CA GLY A 11 -6.90 24.20 -30.80
C GLY A 11 -5.77 23.18 -30.59
N TYR A 12 -4.54 23.53 -30.98
CA TYR A 12 -3.37 22.69 -30.72
C TYR A 12 -3.12 22.53 -29.22
N GLN A 13 -3.14 23.62 -28.44
CA GLN A 13 -2.91 23.58 -27.00
C GLN A 13 -3.94 22.70 -26.29
N GLN A 14 -5.21 22.77 -26.70
CA GLN A 14 -6.27 21.94 -26.14
C GLN A 14 -6.04 20.44 -26.39
N ILE A 15 -5.61 20.06 -27.60
CA ILE A 15 -5.27 18.66 -27.93
C ILE A 15 -4.02 18.22 -27.16
N HIS A 16 -3.00 19.08 -27.11
CA HIS A 16 -1.76 18.82 -26.37
C HIS A 16 -2.04 18.55 -24.90
N ASP A 17 -2.80 19.42 -24.23
CA ASP A 17 -3.14 19.27 -22.81
C ASP A 17 -4.04 18.05 -22.58
N GLY A 18 -4.96 17.76 -23.50
CA GLY A 18 -5.77 16.53 -23.47
C GLY A 18 -4.93 15.25 -23.55
N ILE A 19 -3.90 15.22 -24.42
CA ILE A 19 -2.98 14.09 -24.54
C ILE A 19 -2.13 13.94 -23.26
N ILE A 20 -1.62 15.04 -22.70
CA ILE A 20 -0.88 15.01 -21.43
C ILE A 20 -1.76 14.43 -20.32
N HIS A 21 -2.98 14.93 -20.16
CA HIS A 21 -3.91 14.44 -19.15
C HIS A 21 -4.23 12.95 -19.32
N LEU A 22 -4.40 12.47 -20.56
CA LEU A 22 -4.65 11.07 -20.84
C LEU A 22 -3.46 10.18 -20.42
N VAL A 23 -2.24 10.58 -20.79
CA VAL A 23 -1.01 9.84 -20.46
C VAL A 23 -0.76 9.83 -18.95
N ASP A 24 -0.95 10.97 -18.28
CA ASP A 24 -0.74 11.08 -16.85
C ASP A 24 -1.79 10.31 -16.04
N SER A 25 -3.04 10.30 -16.52
CA SER A 25 -4.11 9.46 -15.94
C SER A 25 -3.79 7.98 -16.06
N ALA A 26 -3.37 7.52 -17.25
CA ALA A 26 -3.00 6.13 -17.49
C ALA A 26 -1.81 5.68 -16.64
N ARG A 27 -0.78 6.52 -16.51
CA ARG A 27 0.39 6.25 -15.64
C ARG A 27 -0.02 6.17 -14.17
N THR A 28 -0.83 7.11 -13.70
CA THR A 28 -1.31 7.15 -12.32
C THR A 28 -2.10 5.90 -11.97
N GLU A 29 -3.01 5.49 -12.84
CA GLU A 29 -3.84 4.30 -12.62
C GLU A 29 -3.01 3.01 -12.66
N THR A 30 -2.05 2.92 -13.59
CA THR A 30 -1.12 1.79 -13.65
C THR A 30 -0.33 1.65 -12.34
N VAL A 31 0.24 2.77 -11.85
CA VAL A 31 1.01 2.77 -10.59
C VAL A 31 0.11 2.41 -9.40
N ARG A 32 -1.12 2.93 -9.34
CA ARG A 32 -2.08 2.60 -8.27
C ARG A 32 -2.40 1.11 -8.27
N SER A 33 -2.74 0.54 -9.43
CA SER A 33 -3.04 -0.88 -9.58
C SER A 33 -1.86 -1.76 -9.16
N VAL A 34 -0.65 -1.48 -9.67
CA VAL A 34 0.56 -2.22 -9.30
C VAL A 34 0.83 -2.13 -7.79
N ASN A 35 0.71 -0.94 -7.20
CA ASN A 35 0.92 -0.76 -5.76
C ASN A 35 -0.06 -1.56 -4.91
N ALA A 36 -1.34 -1.59 -5.30
CA ALA A 36 -2.36 -2.38 -4.62
C ALA A 36 -2.03 -3.88 -4.67
N LEU A 37 -1.72 -4.41 -5.86
CA LEU A 37 -1.37 -5.83 -6.02
C LEU A 37 -0.12 -6.21 -5.23
N MET A 38 0.91 -5.37 -5.27
CA MET A 38 2.14 -5.60 -4.54
C MET A 38 1.91 -5.59 -3.03
N THR A 39 1.07 -4.68 -2.53
CA THR A 39 0.73 -4.60 -1.10
C THR A 39 -0.04 -5.84 -0.65
N ALA A 40 -1.02 -6.28 -1.44
CA ALA A 40 -1.75 -7.53 -1.17
C ALA A 40 -0.85 -8.76 -1.21
N THR A 41 0.04 -8.84 -2.21
CA THR A 41 1.01 -9.94 -2.31
C THR A 41 1.91 -9.99 -1.07
N TYR A 42 2.39 -8.85 -0.59
CA TYR A 42 3.21 -8.76 0.61
C TYR A 42 2.45 -9.13 1.88
N GLN A 43 1.18 -8.76 1.99
CA GLN A 43 0.31 -9.18 3.09
C GLN A 43 0.15 -10.70 3.11
N GLU A 44 -0.11 -11.28 1.95
CA GLU A 44 -0.31 -12.71 1.79
C GLU A 44 0.98 -13.51 2.05
N ILE A 45 2.14 -12.99 1.66
CA ILE A 45 3.43 -13.57 2.06
C ILE A 45 3.59 -13.51 3.59
N GLY A 46 3.24 -12.38 4.20
CA GLY A 46 3.26 -12.21 5.66
C GLY A 46 2.39 -13.24 6.39
N ARG A 47 1.17 -13.47 5.88
CA ARG A 47 0.25 -14.49 6.37
C ARG A 47 0.88 -15.88 6.36
N ARG A 48 1.39 -16.31 5.20
CA ARG A 48 2.02 -17.62 5.03
C ARG A 48 3.21 -17.83 5.98
N ILE A 49 4.01 -16.79 6.21
CA ILE A 49 5.10 -16.84 7.18
C ILE A 49 4.55 -17.09 8.59
N VAL A 50 3.53 -16.33 9.02
CA VAL A 50 2.97 -16.45 10.37
C VAL A 50 2.27 -17.79 10.59
N GLU A 51 1.48 -18.26 9.65
CA GLU A 51 0.79 -19.55 9.76
C GLU A 51 1.79 -20.72 9.81
N PHE A 52 2.84 -20.67 8.99
CA PHE A 52 3.90 -21.67 9.03
C PHE A 52 4.68 -21.64 10.36
N GLU A 53 4.91 -20.46 10.94
CA GLU A 53 5.52 -20.33 12.27
C GLU A 53 4.62 -20.87 13.40
N GLN A 54 3.30 -20.73 13.29
CA GLN A 54 2.34 -21.21 14.30
C GLN A 54 2.28 -22.74 14.39
N GLY A 55 2.61 -23.45 13.31
CA GLY A 55 2.68 -24.91 13.25
C GLY A 55 3.99 -25.55 13.74
N GLY A 56 4.98 -24.76 14.19
CA GLY A 56 6.29 -25.25 14.63
C GLY A 56 6.51 -25.25 16.15
N GLU A 57 7.14 -26.30 16.69
CA GLU A 57 7.38 -26.48 18.13
C GLU A 57 8.41 -25.49 18.74
N ALA A 58 9.31 -24.88 17.94
CA ALA A 58 10.40 -24.00 18.40
C ALA A 58 10.24 -22.53 17.93
N ARG A 59 9.18 -21.87 18.38
CA ARG A 59 8.59 -20.62 17.81
C ARG A 59 9.54 -19.46 17.46
N ALA A 60 10.60 -19.17 18.23
CA ALA A 60 11.44 -17.98 18.00
C ALA A 60 12.66 -18.25 17.10
N ALA A 61 13.40 -19.32 17.37
CA ALA A 61 14.57 -19.70 16.57
C ALA A 61 14.16 -20.19 15.17
N TYR A 62 13.04 -20.90 15.10
CA TYR A 62 12.47 -21.42 13.84
C TYR A 62 12.08 -20.31 12.87
N GLY A 63 11.37 -19.27 13.34
CA GLY A 63 10.97 -18.13 12.51
C GLY A 63 12.16 -17.36 11.93
N ALA A 64 13.22 -17.16 12.74
CA ALA A 64 14.45 -16.52 12.27
C ALA A 64 15.14 -17.33 11.15
N GLN A 65 15.19 -18.66 11.30
CA GLN A 65 15.78 -19.55 10.30
C GLN A 65 14.94 -19.65 9.02
N LEU A 66 13.61 -19.70 9.16
CA LEU A 66 12.66 -19.66 8.04
C LEU A 66 12.87 -18.41 7.19
N ILE A 67 12.85 -17.22 7.81
CA ILE A 67 13.04 -15.95 7.09
C ILE A 67 14.40 -15.89 6.41
N LYS A 68 15.45 -16.41 7.05
CA LYS A 68 16.79 -16.47 6.45
C LYS A 68 16.80 -17.35 5.20
N ARG A 69 16.18 -18.54 5.26
CA ARG A 69 16.07 -19.46 4.13
C ARG A 69 15.23 -18.88 2.99
N LEU A 70 14.03 -18.39 3.31
CA LEU A 70 13.15 -17.72 2.35
C LEU A 70 13.85 -16.55 1.65
N SER A 71 14.61 -15.74 2.39
CA SER A 71 15.35 -14.63 1.80
C SER A 71 16.37 -15.12 0.77
N LYS A 72 17.13 -16.17 1.09
CA LYS A 72 18.12 -16.74 0.16
C LYS A 72 17.44 -17.27 -1.11
N ASP A 73 16.41 -18.09 -0.95
CA ASP A 73 15.75 -18.79 -2.06
C ASP A 73 14.98 -17.81 -2.96
N LEU A 74 14.27 -16.85 -2.37
CA LEU A 74 13.51 -15.85 -3.12
C LEU A 74 14.40 -14.79 -3.76
N CYS A 75 15.50 -14.37 -3.12
CA CYS A 75 16.48 -13.49 -3.77
C CYS A 75 17.18 -14.18 -4.94
N LEU A 76 17.43 -15.49 -4.87
CA LEU A 76 18.00 -16.23 -6.00
C LEU A 76 17.05 -16.21 -7.21
N ARG A 77 15.75 -16.37 -6.99
CA ARG A 77 14.74 -16.42 -8.07
C ARG A 77 14.31 -15.04 -8.57
N TYR A 78 14.03 -14.11 -7.67
CA TYR A 78 13.38 -12.82 -7.98
C TYR A 78 14.29 -11.60 -7.77
N LYS A 79 15.52 -11.81 -7.31
CA LYS A 79 16.53 -10.76 -7.08
C LYS A 79 16.12 -9.77 -5.98
N ARG A 80 15.51 -8.64 -6.37
CA ARG A 80 15.18 -7.53 -5.45
C ARG A 80 13.85 -7.75 -4.75
N GLY A 81 13.69 -7.13 -3.58
CA GLY A 81 12.42 -7.12 -2.84
C GLY A 81 12.22 -8.29 -1.86
N PHE A 82 13.13 -9.25 -1.74
CA PHE A 82 12.99 -10.41 -0.85
C PHE A 82 14.10 -10.56 0.18
N SER A 83 14.69 -9.44 0.61
CA SER A 83 15.65 -9.45 1.71
C SER A 83 14.99 -9.90 3.02
N ALA A 84 15.78 -10.47 3.94
CA ALA A 84 15.30 -10.88 5.26
C ALA A 84 14.61 -9.73 6.02
N LYS A 85 15.08 -8.49 5.83
CA LYS A 85 14.42 -7.29 6.38
C LYS A 85 13.03 -7.10 5.79
N ASN A 86 12.87 -7.22 4.47
CA ASN A 86 11.56 -7.05 3.83
C ASN A 86 10.59 -8.17 4.22
N LEU A 87 11.07 -9.42 4.32
CA LEU A 87 10.24 -10.55 4.79
C LEU A 87 9.77 -10.37 6.24
N ARG A 88 10.63 -9.87 7.14
CA ARG A 88 10.20 -9.47 8.49
C ARG A 88 9.15 -8.37 8.45
N GLN A 89 9.30 -7.38 7.57
CA GLN A 89 8.30 -6.33 7.39
C GLN A 89 6.97 -6.89 6.87
N MET A 90 6.98 -7.83 5.92
CA MET A 90 5.76 -8.51 5.44
C MET A 90 5.07 -9.28 6.56
N ARG A 91 5.84 -10.02 7.37
CA ARG A 91 5.34 -10.71 8.56
C ARG A 91 4.68 -9.75 9.55
N LEU A 92 5.35 -8.64 9.88
CA LEU A 92 4.79 -7.61 10.77
C LEU A 92 3.56 -6.94 10.15
N PHE A 93 3.58 -6.69 8.84
CA PHE A 93 2.45 -6.13 8.10
C PHE A 93 1.21 -6.97 8.30
N TYR A 94 1.31 -8.28 8.09
CA TYR A 94 0.21 -9.18 8.34
C TYR A 94 -0.25 -9.14 9.81
N LEU A 95 0.67 -9.15 10.79
CA LEU A 95 0.32 -9.13 12.20
C LEU A 95 -0.37 -7.83 12.66
N PHE A 96 -0.01 -6.67 12.11
CA PHE A 96 -0.56 -5.38 12.52
C PHE A 96 -1.79 -4.94 11.71
N PHE A 97 -1.95 -5.45 10.48
CA PHE A 97 -3.05 -5.10 9.59
C PHE A 97 -3.95 -6.33 9.30
N GLN A 98 -4.18 -7.17 10.32
CA GLN A 98 -5.02 -8.38 10.21
C GLN A 98 -6.48 -8.06 9.82
N HIS A 99 -6.94 -6.84 10.12
CA HIS A 99 -8.31 -6.38 9.87
C HIS A 99 -8.59 -6.01 8.41
N VAL A 100 -7.59 -6.04 7.52
CA VAL A 100 -7.82 -5.76 6.10
C VAL A 100 -8.59 -6.94 5.47
N GLU A 101 -9.83 -6.66 5.09
CA GLU A 101 -10.94 -7.60 4.81
C GLU A 101 -10.81 -8.51 3.58
N ILE A 102 -9.61 -8.74 3.04
CA ILE A 102 -9.43 -9.64 1.88
C ILE A 102 -10.03 -11.03 2.17
N ARG A 103 -9.94 -11.49 3.43
CA ARG A 103 -10.45 -12.79 3.90
C ARG A 103 -11.97 -12.94 3.78
N GLN A 104 -12.77 -11.91 4.06
CA GLN A 104 -14.23 -12.05 4.05
C GLN A 104 -14.77 -12.11 2.61
N THR A 105 -14.23 -11.29 1.71
CA THR A 105 -14.67 -11.31 0.31
C THR A 105 -14.19 -12.57 -0.42
N MET A 106 -13.01 -13.11 -0.05
CA MET A 106 -12.52 -14.40 -0.56
C MET A 106 -13.44 -15.57 -0.21
N SER A 107 -14.01 -15.60 1.00
CA SER A 107 -14.90 -16.69 1.43
C SER A 107 -16.33 -16.53 0.91
N GLY A 108 -16.77 -15.32 0.58
CA GLY A 108 -18.13 -15.03 0.08
C GLY A 108 -18.33 -15.29 -1.42
N GLU A 109 -17.28 -15.16 -2.24
CA GLU A 109 -17.35 -15.39 -3.70
C GLU A 109 -16.88 -16.79 -4.15
N LEU A 110 -16.21 -17.54 -3.27
CA LEU A 110 -15.84 -18.94 -3.53
C LEU A 110 -16.99 -19.87 -3.14
N THR A 111 -18.06 -19.91 -3.94
CA THR A 111 -19.00 -21.04 -3.89
C THR A 111 -18.20 -22.31 -4.25
N PRO A 112 -18.12 -23.32 -3.36
CA PRO A 112 -17.13 -24.38 -3.50
C PRO A 112 -17.56 -25.39 -4.56
N LEU A 113 -16.89 -25.36 -5.72
CA LEU A 113 -16.81 -26.49 -6.64
C LEU A 113 -15.49 -27.22 -6.37
N GLY A 114 -15.50 -28.12 -5.38
CA GLY A 114 -14.42 -29.07 -5.11
C GLY A 114 -13.37 -28.60 -4.11
N ILE A 115 -13.00 -29.50 -3.21
CA ILE A 115 -11.94 -29.33 -2.21
C ILE A 115 -10.61 -29.06 -2.95
N PRO A 116 -9.92 -27.93 -2.71
CA PRO A 116 -8.64 -27.66 -3.35
C PRO A 116 -7.56 -28.62 -2.80
N GLN A 117 -7.04 -29.52 -3.65
CA GLN A 117 -5.97 -30.45 -3.27
C GLN A 117 -4.54 -29.90 -3.49
N THR A 118 -4.39 -28.62 -3.86
CA THR A 118 -3.07 -27.98 -3.98
C THR A 118 -3.09 -26.53 -3.50
N PRO A 119 -2.04 -26.03 -2.82
CA PRO A 119 -1.95 -24.64 -2.34
C PRO A 119 -2.04 -23.58 -3.46
N SER A 120 -1.83 -23.98 -4.72
CA SER A 120 -1.95 -23.11 -5.88
C SER A 120 -3.40 -22.86 -6.31
N ALA A 121 -4.35 -23.72 -5.89
CA ALA A 121 -5.77 -23.60 -6.20
C ALA A 121 -6.53 -22.66 -5.25
N GLU A 122 -5.87 -22.16 -4.19
CA GLU A 122 -6.42 -21.16 -3.26
C GLU A 122 -6.30 -19.72 -3.77
N PHE A 123 -5.58 -19.50 -4.89
CA PHE A 123 -5.47 -18.15 -5.44
C PHE A 123 -6.68 -17.83 -6.31
N PRO A 124 -7.44 -16.75 -6.02
CA PRO A 124 -8.48 -16.30 -6.92
C PRO A 124 -7.90 -15.94 -8.29
N SER A 125 -8.75 -15.92 -9.32
CA SER A 125 -8.34 -15.44 -10.63
C SER A 125 -7.64 -14.08 -10.51
N ALA A 126 -6.62 -13.84 -11.36
CA ALA A 126 -5.81 -12.62 -11.30
C ALA A 126 -6.67 -11.33 -11.29
N LYS A 127 -7.85 -11.36 -11.92
CA LYS A 127 -8.82 -10.26 -11.97
C LYS A 127 -9.51 -10.02 -10.62
N ILE A 128 -9.95 -11.08 -9.94
CA ILE A 128 -10.55 -10.98 -8.59
C ILE A 128 -9.50 -10.49 -7.60
N TRP A 129 -8.28 -11.01 -7.68
CA TRP A 129 -7.18 -10.53 -6.84
C TRP A 129 -6.88 -9.05 -7.06
N GLN A 130 -6.86 -8.58 -8.32
CA GLN A 130 -6.66 -7.17 -8.63
C GLN A 130 -7.73 -6.28 -8.00
N THR A 131 -9.00 -6.63 -8.15
CA THR A 131 -10.13 -5.86 -7.60
C THR A 131 -10.14 -5.85 -6.07
N LEU A 132 -9.90 -7.00 -5.42
CA LEU A 132 -9.84 -7.09 -3.97
C LEU A 132 -8.65 -6.31 -3.40
N SER A 133 -7.50 -6.38 -4.07
CA SER A 133 -6.29 -5.65 -3.67
C SER A 133 -6.52 -4.14 -3.70
N ALA A 134 -7.14 -3.61 -4.76
CA ALA A 134 -7.38 -2.18 -4.92
C ALA A 134 -8.36 -1.62 -3.87
N LYS A 135 -9.39 -2.39 -3.51
CA LYS A 135 -10.33 -2.00 -2.45
C LYS A 135 -9.70 -2.08 -1.05
N SER A 136 -8.86 -3.09 -0.83
CA SER A 136 -8.31 -3.42 0.49
C SER A 136 -7.07 -2.61 0.86
N PHE A 137 -6.32 -2.14 -0.14
CA PHE A 137 -5.09 -1.35 0.06
C PHE A 137 -5.12 -0.03 -0.72
N PRO A 138 -5.88 0.96 -0.22
CA PRO A 138 -5.96 2.29 -0.84
C PRO A 138 -4.64 3.09 -0.77
N LEU A 139 -3.73 2.75 0.15
CA LEU A 139 -2.46 3.46 0.34
C LEU A 139 -1.28 2.72 -0.33
N PRO A 140 -0.26 3.46 -0.83
CA PRO A 140 0.98 2.86 -1.29
C PRO A 140 1.70 2.06 -0.18
N ARG A 141 2.42 1.01 -0.57
CA ARG A 141 3.19 0.15 0.34
C ARG A 141 4.13 0.94 1.26
N SER A 142 4.79 1.98 0.74
CA SER A 142 5.72 2.83 1.48
C SER A 142 5.04 3.51 2.68
N THR A 143 3.78 3.91 2.53
CA THR A 143 2.95 4.45 3.62
C THR A 143 2.74 3.42 4.72
N TYR A 144 2.33 2.20 4.36
CA TYR A 144 2.17 1.12 5.34
C TYR A 144 3.49 0.77 6.06
N VAL A 145 4.61 0.75 5.34
CA VAL A 145 5.93 0.55 5.95
C VAL A 145 6.27 1.65 6.94
N ARG A 146 5.89 2.89 6.65
CA ARG A 146 6.08 4.00 7.60
C ARG A 146 5.18 3.83 8.82
N LEU A 147 3.91 3.46 8.64
CA LEU A 147 2.98 3.15 9.74
C LEU A 147 3.47 2.00 10.63
N LEU A 148 4.14 0.99 10.06
CA LEU A 148 4.76 -0.09 10.83
C LEU A 148 5.85 0.38 11.81
N SER A 149 6.44 1.56 11.58
CA SER A 149 7.43 2.13 12.52
C SER A 149 6.79 2.82 13.74
N VAL A 150 5.48 3.10 13.69
CA VAL A 150 4.74 3.69 14.80
C VAL A 150 4.44 2.59 15.82
N LYS A 151 4.95 2.74 17.05
CA LYS A 151 4.84 1.71 18.10
C LYS A 151 3.41 1.61 18.67
N ASN A 152 2.81 2.75 18.98
CA ASN A 152 1.45 2.83 19.53
C ASN A 152 0.43 2.43 18.46
N ALA A 153 -0.43 1.45 18.78
CA ALA A 153 -1.46 0.95 17.87
C ALA A 153 -2.53 2.00 17.54
N ASP A 154 -2.98 2.75 18.55
CA ASP A 154 -4.01 3.79 18.38
C ASP A 154 -3.47 4.94 17.52
N ALA A 155 -2.22 5.35 17.77
CA ALA A 155 -1.53 6.34 16.94
C ALA A 155 -1.41 5.85 15.49
N ARG A 156 -1.07 4.57 15.28
CA ARG A 156 -0.96 3.98 13.94
C ARG A 156 -2.29 4.03 13.19
N SER A 157 -3.39 3.61 13.83
CA SER A 157 -4.73 3.66 13.25
C SER A 157 -5.20 5.09 13.01
N PHE A 158 -4.85 6.03 13.88
CA PHE A 158 -5.11 7.45 13.66
C PHE A 158 -4.39 7.95 12.40
N TYR A 159 -3.08 7.74 12.31
CA TYR A 159 -2.29 8.17 11.15
C TYR A 159 -2.74 7.52 9.84
N GLU A 160 -3.15 6.25 9.86
CA GLU A 160 -3.74 5.57 8.70
C GLU A 160 -5.02 6.27 8.22
N LYS A 161 -5.98 6.51 9.13
CA LYS A 161 -7.24 7.20 8.82
C LYS A 161 -7.00 8.61 8.31
N GLU A 162 -6.09 9.35 8.93
CA GLU A 162 -5.78 10.72 8.54
C GLU A 162 -5.07 10.79 7.19
N THR A 163 -4.17 9.84 6.90
CA THR A 163 -3.54 9.74 5.57
C THR A 163 -4.59 9.50 4.49
N LEU A 164 -5.58 8.64 4.77
CA LEU A 164 -6.70 8.39 3.84
C LEU A 164 -7.59 9.61 3.66
N ARG A 165 -7.95 10.27 4.77
CA ARG A 165 -8.84 11.43 4.78
C ARG A 165 -8.23 12.65 4.10
N CYS A 166 -6.95 12.90 4.33
CA CYS A 166 -6.26 14.11 3.87
C CYS A 166 -5.37 13.88 2.64
N GLY A 167 -5.25 12.64 2.15
CA GLY A 167 -4.41 12.32 1.00
C GLY A 167 -2.93 12.58 1.23
N TRP A 168 -2.42 12.36 2.45
CA TRP A 168 -1.03 12.69 2.77
C TRP A 168 -0.03 11.85 1.96
N SER A 169 0.98 12.53 1.42
CA SER A 169 2.17 11.86 0.90
C SER A 169 2.95 11.19 2.04
N VAL A 170 3.83 10.24 1.70
CA VAL A 170 4.69 9.57 2.70
C VAL A 170 5.52 10.59 3.50
N ARG A 171 5.96 11.68 2.87
CA ARG A 171 6.71 12.76 3.53
C ARG A 171 5.84 13.55 4.49
N GLN A 172 4.60 13.85 4.10
CA GLN A 172 3.64 14.50 4.99
C GLN A 172 3.32 13.61 6.19
N LEU A 173 3.05 12.33 5.97
CA LEU A 173 2.87 11.36 7.06
C LEU A 173 4.09 11.32 7.99
N GLU A 174 5.30 11.24 7.42
CA GLU A 174 6.53 11.24 8.20
C GLU A 174 6.68 12.50 9.05
N ARG A 175 6.40 13.67 8.48
CA ARG A 175 6.40 14.95 9.20
C ARG A 175 5.37 14.97 10.32
N GLN A 176 4.15 14.49 10.09
CA GLN A 176 3.10 14.45 11.12
C GLN A 176 3.40 13.46 12.25
N ILE A 177 4.10 12.36 11.95
CA ILE A 177 4.63 11.45 12.96
C ILE A 177 5.75 12.15 13.76
N ALA A 178 6.67 12.84 13.08
CA ALA A 178 7.79 13.52 13.73
C ALA A 178 7.33 14.65 14.67
N THR A 179 6.24 15.33 14.33
CA THR A 179 5.66 16.40 15.16
C THR A 179 4.67 15.92 16.21
N GLN A 180 4.54 14.59 16.41
CA GLN A 180 3.63 13.98 17.38
C GLN A 180 2.19 14.51 17.23
N PHE A 181 1.74 14.64 15.98
CA PHE A 181 0.43 15.20 15.67
C PHE A 181 -0.72 14.45 16.36
N TYR A 182 -0.61 13.14 16.52
CA TYR A 182 -1.57 12.34 17.28
C TYR A 182 -1.68 12.80 18.75
N GLU A 183 -0.56 12.88 19.44
CA GLU A 183 -0.50 13.26 20.86
C GLU A 183 -1.01 14.69 21.05
N ARG A 184 -0.63 15.60 20.15
CA ARG A 184 -1.12 16.99 20.16
C ARG A 184 -2.63 17.06 19.95
N THR A 185 -3.17 16.23 19.07
CA THR A 185 -4.62 16.16 18.81
C THR A 185 -5.37 15.60 20.02
N LEU A 186 -4.79 14.64 20.75
CA LEU A 186 -5.38 14.14 21.99
C LEU A 186 -5.44 15.18 23.11
N LEU A 187 -4.37 15.97 23.26
CA LEU A 187 -4.22 16.99 24.30
C LEU A 187 -4.96 18.30 23.99
N SER A 188 -5.32 18.55 22.74
CA SER A 188 -6.05 19.75 22.34
C SER A 188 -7.49 19.75 22.84
N HIS A 189 -7.93 20.91 23.32
CA HIS A 189 -9.34 21.17 23.63
C HIS A 189 -10.21 21.33 22.37
N ASP A 190 -9.63 21.73 21.24
CA ASP A 190 -10.33 21.85 19.95
C ASP A 190 -9.78 20.86 18.93
N LYS A 191 -10.27 19.62 19.01
CA LYS A 191 -9.86 18.51 18.14
C LYS A 191 -10.35 18.71 16.71
N SER A 192 -11.55 19.26 16.55
CA SER A 192 -12.16 19.57 15.26
C SER A 192 -11.29 20.53 14.45
N ALA A 193 -10.83 21.63 15.04
CA ALA A 193 -9.99 22.60 14.35
C ALA A 193 -8.63 22.00 13.97
N MET A 194 -8.02 21.18 14.83
CA MET A 194 -6.75 20.51 14.53
C MET A 194 -6.87 19.54 13.34
N LEU A 195 -7.99 18.83 13.22
CA LEU A 195 -8.24 17.91 12.11
C LEU A 195 -8.57 18.66 10.80
N GLN A 196 -9.05 19.90 10.84
CA GLN A 196 -9.26 20.69 9.62
C GLN A 196 -8.00 21.40 9.09
N GLN A 197 -6.91 21.41 9.87
CA GLN A 197 -5.66 22.02 9.44
C GLN A 197 -4.96 21.15 8.38
N HIS A 198 -5.29 21.37 7.12
CA HIS A 198 -4.60 20.73 6.00
C HIS A 198 -3.11 21.09 6.04
N ALA A 199 -2.23 20.09 5.98
CA ALA A 199 -0.82 20.35 5.69
C ALA A 199 -0.73 21.11 4.35
N PRO A 200 0.07 22.19 4.24
CA PRO A 200 0.16 22.94 3.00
C PRO A 200 0.46 21.99 1.84
N ALA A 201 -0.26 22.17 0.73
CA ALA A 201 -0.12 21.38 -0.48
C ALA A 201 1.32 21.51 -0.99
N GLU A 202 2.14 20.49 -0.77
CA GLU A 202 3.40 20.38 -1.49
C GLU A 202 3.07 20.07 -2.95
N THR A 203 3.55 20.93 -3.83
CA THR A 203 3.42 20.87 -5.28
C THR A 203 3.78 19.50 -5.84
N HIS A 204 2.97 19.04 -6.80
CA HIS A 204 3.12 17.84 -7.63
C HIS A 204 4.53 17.23 -7.63
N ILE A 205 4.70 16.07 -6.99
CA ILE A 205 5.87 15.22 -7.24
C ILE A 205 5.53 14.29 -8.41
N LEU A 206 6.21 14.50 -9.53
CA LEU A 206 6.13 13.69 -10.74
C LEU A 206 6.29 12.18 -10.43
N PRO A 207 5.59 11.27 -11.16
CA PRO A 207 5.58 9.81 -10.92
C PRO A 207 6.94 9.10 -11.06
N GLN A 208 8.03 9.81 -11.36
CA GLN A 208 9.33 9.21 -11.66
C GLN A 208 10.15 8.79 -10.43
N GLN A 209 9.72 9.11 -9.21
CA GLN A 209 10.46 8.78 -7.98
C GLN A 209 9.93 7.56 -7.21
N ALA A 210 8.88 6.88 -7.70
CA ALA A 210 8.28 5.74 -7.00
C ALA A 210 8.96 4.37 -7.27
N ILE A 211 10.00 4.32 -8.11
CA ILE A 211 10.72 3.09 -8.43
C ILE A 211 12.22 3.26 -8.14
N ARG A 212 12.64 2.94 -6.91
CA ARG A 212 13.98 2.47 -6.58
C ARG A 212 13.94 1.48 -5.43
#